data_AF-A0AAW9B7K8-F1
#
_entry.id   AF-A0AAW9B7K8-F1
#
_cell.length_a   1.000
_cell.length_b   1.000
_cell.length_c   1.000
_cell.angle_alpha   90.00
_cell.angle_beta   90.00
_cell.angle_gamma   90.00
#
_symmetry.space_group_name_H-M   'P 1'
#
loop_
_entity.id
_entity.type
_entity.pdbx_description
1 polymer ?
#
loop_
_entity_poly.entity_id
_entity_poly.type
_entity_poly.pdbx_seq_one_letter_code
_entity_poly.pdbx_strand_id
1 'polypeptide(L)'
;LSFGLNCALGPDELRPYVEELSRISESFVSAHPNAGLPNAFGEYDLSPEDMAEHVKEWASSGFLNLIGGCCGTTPEHIRQMAQAVEGVTPRALPDLPVACRLSGLEPLTIEKETLFINVGERTNVTGSARFKRLIKEEQYDEALEVARQQVENGAQIIDINMDEGMLDAQACMVRFLNLCASEPEISKVPIMVDSSKWEVIEAGLKCIQGKGIVNSISLKEGKEKFVEQAKLIRRYGAAVIVMAFDEVGQAE
;
A
#
# COMPACT_ATOMS: atom_id res chain seq x y z
N LEU A 1 2.17 16.53 -4.33
CA LEU A 1 2.25 17.86 -3.69
C LEU A 1 1.96 17.71 -2.21
N SER A 2 0.75 17.27 -1.83
CA SER A 2 0.44 16.87 -0.45
C SER A 2 -0.21 15.48 -0.41
N PHE A 3 -0.18 14.86 0.76
CA PHE A 3 -0.97 13.68 1.14
C PHE A 3 -1.61 13.97 2.50
N GLY A 4 -2.82 13.46 2.74
CA GLY A 4 -3.57 13.89 3.90
C GLY A 4 -4.77 13.05 4.27
N LEU A 5 -5.40 13.44 5.37
CA LEU A 5 -6.55 12.77 5.95
C LEU A 5 -7.74 13.74 6.04
N ASN A 6 -8.94 13.25 5.78
CA ASN A 6 -10.17 14.03 5.92
C ASN A 6 -11.34 13.16 6.38
N CYS A 7 -12.34 13.79 7.00
CA CYS A 7 -13.57 13.13 7.44
C CYS A 7 -13.35 12.01 8.48
N ALA A 8 -14.38 11.18 8.68
CA ALA A 8 -14.52 10.06 9.61
C ALA A 8 -14.36 10.40 11.10
N LEU A 9 -13.34 11.17 11.46
CA LEU A 9 -12.90 11.44 12.82
C LEU A 9 -12.88 12.95 13.11
N GLY A 10 -13.04 13.30 14.38
CA GLY A 10 -12.76 14.64 14.89
C GLY A 10 -11.26 14.89 15.05
N PRO A 11 -10.85 16.09 15.45
CA PRO A 11 -9.44 16.43 15.62
C PRO A 11 -8.78 15.70 16.80
N ASP A 12 -9.52 15.25 17.81
CA ASP A 12 -8.91 14.48 18.90
C ASP A 12 -8.52 13.07 18.41
N GLU A 13 -9.46 12.36 17.77
CA GLU A 13 -9.22 10.99 17.31
C GLU A 13 -8.32 10.93 16.08
N LEU A 14 -8.33 11.96 15.23
CA LEU A 14 -7.51 12.00 14.02
C LEU A 14 -6.03 12.30 14.33
N ARG A 15 -5.74 12.94 15.47
CA ARG A 15 -4.39 13.40 15.86
C ARG A 15 -3.28 12.35 15.67
N PRO A 16 -3.37 11.13 16.25
CA PRO A 16 -2.27 10.15 16.15
C PRO A 16 -1.94 9.77 14.70
N TYR A 17 -2.94 9.77 13.80
CA TYR A 17 -2.75 9.46 12.39
C TYR A 17 -2.08 10.62 11.64
N VAL A 18 -2.40 11.88 12.00
CA VAL A 18 -1.73 13.06 11.44
C VAL A 18 -0.27 13.10 11.88
N GLU A 19 0.00 12.81 13.17
CA GLU A 19 1.36 12.72 13.70
C GLU A 19 2.17 11.66 12.95
N GLU A 20 1.64 10.44 12.81
CA GLU A 20 2.33 9.37 12.08
C GLU A 20 2.56 9.73 10.61
N LEU A 21 1.53 10.29 9.94
CA LEU A 21 1.67 10.74 8.55
C LEU A 21 2.73 11.84 8.40
N SER A 22 2.83 12.74 9.39
CA SER A 22 3.86 13.78 9.44
C SER A 22 5.28 13.22 9.54
N ARG A 23 5.45 12.05 10.13
CA ARG A 23 6.75 11.38 10.25
C ARG A 23 7.18 10.70 8.95
N ILE A 24 6.24 10.10 8.23
CA ILE A 24 6.56 9.19 7.11
C ILE A 24 6.37 9.81 5.72
N SER A 25 5.62 10.91 5.59
CA SER A 25 5.31 11.49 4.28
C SER A 25 6.49 12.28 3.70
N GLU A 26 6.94 11.90 2.50
CA GLU A 26 7.92 12.67 1.70
C GLU A 26 7.31 13.94 1.08
N SER A 27 5.98 14.09 1.15
CA SER A 27 5.23 15.24 0.66
C SER A 27 4.73 16.13 1.79
N PHE A 28 4.12 17.26 1.44
CA PHE A 28 3.41 18.08 2.41
C PHE A 28 2.23 17.31 3.02
N VAL A 29 1.88 17.62 4.26
CA VAL A 29 0.76 16.98 4.98
C VAL A 29 -0.43 17.91 5.06
N SER A 30 -1.60 17.39 4.69
CA SER A 30 -2.89 18.09 4.81
C SER A 30 -3.83 17.34 5.76
N ALA A 31 -4.59 18.07 6.56
CA ALA A 31 -5.65 17.49 7.39
C ALA A 31 -6.94 18.30 7.29
N HIS A 32 -8.08 17.60 7.26
CA HIS A 32 -9.41 18.20 7.21
C HIS A 32 -10.36 17.41 8.13
N PRO A 33 -10.22 17.53 9.45
CA PRO A 33 -11.07 16.80 10.40
C PRO A 33 -12.53 17.26 10.34
N ASN A 34 -13.43 16.41 10.84
CA ASN A 34 -14.80 16.81 11.15
C ASN A 34 -14.82 17.72 12.38
N ALA A 35 -15.93 18.43 12.60
CA ALA A 35 -16.19 19.14 13.86
C ALA A 35 -16.59 18.13 14.97
N GLY A 36 -15.68 17.23 15.31
CA GLY A 36 -15.92 16.11 16.23
C GLY A 36 -16.50 14.88 15.55
N LEU A 37 -16.79 13.85 16.35
CA LEU A 37 -17.57 12.69 15.90
C LEU A 37 -19.05 13.06 15.77
N PRO A 38 -19.79 12.47 14.83
CA PRO A 38 -21.23 12.70 14.74
C PRO A 38 -21.93 12.19 16.00
N ASN A 39 -22.84 13.00 16.53
CA ASN A 39 -23.66 12.61 17.67
C ASN A 39 -24.79 11.64 17.24
N ALA A 40 -25.63 11.21 18.18
CA ALA A 40 -26.71 10.25 17.92
C ALA A 40 -27.76 10.75 16.90
N PHE A 41 -27.82 12.06 16.63
CA PHE A 41 -28.68 12.68 15.62
C PHE A 41 -27.95 12.93 14.29
N GLY A 42 -26.67 12.57 14.19
CA GLY A 42 -25.83 12.81 13.02
C GLY A 42 -25.31 14.24 12.91
N GLU A 43 -25.43 15.04 13.98
CA GLU A 43 -24.93 16.41 14.05
C GLU A 43 -23.51 16.46 14.63
N TYR A 44 -22.87 17.62 14.52
CA TYR A 44 -21.47 17.83 14.91
C TYR A 44 -21.41 18.95 15.94
N ASP A 45 -20.93 18.61 17.15
CA ASP A 45 -21.06 19.48 18.32
C ASP A 45 -19.76 20.20 18.70
N LEU A 46 -18.63 19.90 18.04
CA LEU A 46 -17.36 20.56 18.35
C LEU A 46 -17.44 22.03 17.94
N SER A 47 -17.10 22.93 18.85
CA SER A 47 -17.15 24.37 18.60
C SER A 47 -15.99 24.84 17.70
N PRO A 48 -16.13 26.00 17.03
CA PRO A 48 -15.01 26.65 16.33
C PRO A 48 -13.79 26.88 17.21
N GLU A 49 -14.00 27.24 18.48
CA GLU A 49 -12.94 27.53 19.45
C GLU A 49 -12.18 26.26 19.83
N ASP A 50 -12.89 25.18 20.16
CA ASP A 50 -12.26 23.90 20.54
C ASP A 50 -11.50 23.29 19.34
N MET A 51 -12.09 23.35 18.14
CA MET A 51 -11.43 22.93 16.90
C MET A 51 -10.11 23.68 16.68
N ALA A 52 -10.11 24.99 16.92
CA ALA A 52 -8.94 25.83 16.73
C ALA A 52 -7.83 25.52 17.76
N GLU A 53 -8.17 25.12 18.99
CA GLU A 53 -7.20 24.67 20.00
C GLU A 53 -6.44 23.43 19.54
N HIS A 54 -7.14 22.40 19.07
CA HIS A 54 -6.49 21.20 18.52
C HIS A 54 -5.62 21.50 17.30
N VAL A 55 -6.12 22.30 16.36
CA VAL A 55 -5.39 22.66 15.15
C VAL A 55 -4.13 23.47 15.47
N LYS A 56 -4.19 24.36 16.47
CA LYS A 56 -3.03 25.10 16.95
C LYS A 56 -1.96 24.17 17.49
N GLU A 57 -2.36 23.14 18.25
CA GLU A 57 -1.42 22.12 18.75
C GLU A 57 -0.77 21.38 17.59
N TRP A 58 -1.55 20.87 16.63
CA TRP A 58 -1.02 20.18 15.46
C TRP A 58 -0.01 21.02 14.67
N ALA A 59 -0.33 22.29 14.43
CA ALA A 59 0.54 23.21 13.72
C ALA A 59 1.82 23.49 14.51
N SER A 60 1.71 23.74 15.81
CA SER A 60 2.85 24.04 16.69
C SER A 60 3.77 22.83 16.87
N SER A 61 3.23 21.62 16.84
CA SER A 61 3.97 20.35 16.83
C SER A 61 4.61 20.04 15.48
N GLY A 62 4.39 20.88 14.46
CA GLY A 62 5.00 20.74 13.14
C GLY A 62 4.41 19.61 12.31
N PHE A 63 3.15 19.24 12.52
CA PHE A 63 2.53 18.11 11.82
C PHE A 63 1.95 18.49 10.45
N LEU A 64 1.65 19.75 10.21
CA LEU A 64 0.81 20.19 9.08
C LEU A 64 1.49 21.18 8.15
N ASN A 65 1.08 21.10 6.89
CA ASN A 65 1.36 22.12 5.86
C ASN A 65 0.07 22.78 5.36
N LEU A 66 -1.05 22.05 5.36
CA LEU A 66 -2.36 22.55 5.01
C LEU A 66 -3.39 22.07 6.04
N ILE A 67 -4.31 22.94 6.41
CA ILE A 67 -5.45 22.61 7.26
C ILE A 67 -6.75 23.09 6.60
N GLY A 68 -7.81 22.31 6.74
CA GLY A 68 -9.17 22.76 6.47
C GLY A 68 -10.16 22.02 7.37
N GLY A 69 -11.42 22.01 6.97
CA GLY A 69 -12.48 21.31 7.67
C GLY A 69 -13.27 20.38 6.76
N CYS A 70 -13.92 19.37 7.36
CA CYS A 70 -14.83 18.47 6.67
C CYS A 70 -16.25 18.58 7.26
N CYS A 71 -16.93 17.47 7.58
CA CYS A 71 -18.31 17.50 8.04
C CYS A 71 -18.46 18.28 9.36
N GLY A 72 -19.54 19.05 9.48
CA GLY A 72 -19.81 19.91 10.64
C GLY A 72 -19.01 21.22 10.68
N THR A 73 -17.93 21.34 9.91
CA THR A 73 -17.14 22.58 9.91
C THR A 73 -17.86 23.71 9.18
N THR A 74 -17.77 24.93 9.73
CA THR A 74 -18.45 26.13 9.23
C THR A 74 -17.44 27.22 8.87
N PRO A 75 -17.85 28.32 8.21
CA PRO A 75 -16.96 29.46 7.98
C PRO A 75 -16.36 30.04 9.27
N GLU A 76 -17.03 29.89 10.41
CA GLU A 76 -16.48 30.28 11.72
C GLU A 76 -15.31 29.39 12.12
N HIS A 77 -15.45 28.07 11.98
CA HIS A 77 -14.37 27.11 12.22
C HIS A 77 -13.15 27.45 11.36
N ILE A 78 -13.35 27.69 10.06
CA ILE A 78 -12.25 28.04 9.15
C ILE A 78 -11.55 29.33 9.60
N ARG A 79 -12.31 30.35 10.05
CA ARG A 79 -11.73 31.61 10.52
C ARG A 79 -10.89 31.42 11.77
N GLN A 80 -11.42 30.71 12.78
CA GLN A 80 -10.73 30.43 14.03
C GLN A 80 -9.48 29.56 13.79
N MET A 81 -9.56 28.52 12.94
CA MET A 81 -8.40 27.71 12.54
C MET A 81 -7.33 28.54 11.83
N ALA A 82 -7.72 29.43 10.89
CA ALA A 82 -6.78 30.30 10.19
C ALA A 82 -6.04 31.25 11.14
N GLN A 83 -6.75 31.84 12.10
CA GLN A 83 -6.16 32.68 13.15
C GLN A 83 -5.24 31.87 14.07
N ALA A 84 -5.63 30.66 14.43
CA ALA A 84 -4.86 29.78 15.32
C ALA A 84 -3.50 29.37 14.76
N VAL A 85 -3.39 29.21 13.43
CA VAL A 85 -2.15 28.83 12.75
C VAL A 85 -1.37 30.01 12.19
N GLU A 86 -1.87 31.24 12.36
CA GLU A 86 -1.19 32.44 11.86
C GLU A 86 0.19 32.60 12.51
N GLY A 87 1.21 32.80 11.68
CA GLY A 87 2.61 32.94 12.14
C GLY A 87 3.29 31.62 12.54
N VAL A 88 2.60 30.48 12.51
CA VAL A 88 3.22 29.17 12.76
C VAL A 88 4.00 28.72 11.52
N THR A 89 5.22 28.22 11.72
CA THR A 89 6.04 27.71 10.61
C THR A 89 5.47 26.36 10.15
N PRO A 90 5.13 26.18 8.86
CA PRO A 90 4.65 24.90 8.35
C PRO A 90 5.68 23.78 8.54
N ARG A 91 5.19 22.54 8.63
CA ARG A 91 6.02 21.34 8.72
C ARG A 91 7.14 21.33 7.67
N ALA A 92 8.37 21.10 8.10
CA ALA A 92 9.49 20.82 7.19
C ALA A 92 9.36 19.41 6.61
N LEU A 93 9.76 19.23 5.35
CA LEU A 93 9.82 17.89 4.77
C LEU A 93 10.94 17.08 5.45
N PRO A 94 10.68 15.83 5.88
CA PRO A 94 11.67 15.01 6.55
C PRO A 94 12.71 14.51 5.54
N ASP A 95 13.92 14.26 6.04
CA ASP A 95 14.90 13.45 5.33
C ASP A 95 14.64 11.98 5.67
N LEU A 96 14.13 11.22 4.69
CA LEU A 96 13.75 9.82 4.87
C LEU A 96 14.86 8.91 4.33
N PRO A 97 15.40 7.98 5.14
CA PRO A 97 16.37 7.00 4.66
C PRO A 97 15.84 6.20 3.49
N VAL A 98 16.71 5.93 2.52
CA VAL A 98 16.40 5.03 1.39
C VAL A 98 16.27 3.61 1.94
N ALA A 99 15.11 3.00 1.70
CA ALA A 99 14.80 1.63 2.11
C ALA A 99 13.85 1.00 1.09
N CYS A 100 13.81 -0.33 1.01
CA CYS A 100 12.80 -1.02 0.22
C CYS A 100 11.50 -1.04 1.04
N ARG A 101 10.56 -0.17 0.67
CA ARG A 101 9.23 -0.07 1.29
C ARG A 101 8.22 -0.81 0.43
N LEU A 102 7.53 -1.76 1.05
CA LEU A 102 6.45 -2.58 0.49
C LEU A 102 5.22 -2.42 1.38
N SER A 103 4.05 -2.83 0.89
CA SER A 103 2.87 -2.92 1.74
C SER A 103 1.83 -3.91 1.21
N GLY A 104 1.15 -4.58 2.15
CA GLY A 104 -0.22 -5.05 1.96
C GLY A 104 -1.16 -3.99 2.53
N LEU A 105 -2.02 -4.39 3.46
CA LEU A 105 -2.70 -3.49 4.39
C LEU A 105 -1.75 -2.94 5.45
N GLU A 106 -0.69 -3.69 5.78
CA GLU A 106 0.36 -3.27 6.71
C GLU A 106 1.66 -2.96 5.95
N PRO A 107 2.46 -1.98 6.43
CA PRO A 107 3.74 -1.65 5.82
C PRO A 107 4.82 -2.70 6.16
N LEU A 108 5.63 -3.06 5.16
CA LEU A 108 6.86 -3.83 5.33
C LEU A 108 8.04 -2.99 4.84
N THR A 109 8.89 -2.55 5.78
CA THR A 109 10.11 -1.80 5.45
C THR A 109 11.33 -2.70 5.62
N ILE A 110 12.10 -2.84 4.54
CA ILE A 110 13.35 -3.60 4.50
C ILE A 110 14.49 -2.58 4.49
N GLU A 111 15.18 -2.49 5.62
CA GLU A 111 16.33 -1.64 5.90
C GLU A 111 17.61 -2.48 5.96
N LYS A 112 18.74 -1.84 6.18
CA LYS A 112 20.05 -2.50 6.19
C LYS A 112 20.18 -3.53 7.32
N GLU A 113 19.56 -3.26 8.47
CA GLU A 113 19.58 -4.09 9.67
C GLU A 113 18.45 -5.12 9.69
N THR A 114 17.54 -5.08 8.71
CA THR A 114 16.46 -6.05 8.58
C THR A 114 17.03 -7.45 8.34
N LEU A 115 16.54 -8.42 9.11
CA LEU A 115 16.90 -9.83 8.95
C LEU A 115 16.32 -10.41 7.65
N PHE A 116 16.54 -11.71 7.45
CA PHE A 116 16.01 -12.44 6.31
C PHE A 116 14.49 -12.28 6.18
N ILE A 117 14.02 -11.94 4.97
CA ILE A 117 12.61 -11.82 4.64
C ILE A 117 12.14 -13.10 4.00
N ASN A 118 11.18 -13.78 4.64
CA ASN A 118 10.60 -15.01 4.10
C ASN A 118 9.53 -14.70 3.05
N VAL A 119 9.70 -15.27 1.85
CA VAL A 119 8.71 -15.24 0.76
C VAL A 119 8.00 -16.59 0.70
N GLY A 120 6.67 -16.59 0.81
CA GLY A 120 5.86 -17.80 0.69
C GLY A 120 5.68 -18.22 -0.77
N GLU A 121 6.28 -19.33 -1.16
CA GLU A 121 6.34 -19.86 -2.54
C GLU A 121 5.21 -20.85 -2.92
N ARG A 122 4.38 -21.30 -1.96
CA ARG A 122 3.45 -22.43 -2.17
C ARG A 122 2.22 -22.09 -2.99
N THR A 123 1.97 -20.81 -3.22
CA THR A 123 0.92 -20.22 -4.08
C THR A 123 1.38 -20.13 -5.54
N ASN A 124 2.06 -21.18 -5.99
CA ASN A 124 2.67 -21.27 -7.31
C ASN A 124 2.15 -22.51 -8.05
N VAL A 125 1.44 -22.30 -9.16
CA VAL A 125 0.85 -23.39 -9.94
C VAL A 125 1.92 -24.31 -10.55
N THR A 126 3.09 -23.78 -10.89
CA THR A 126 4.20 -24.59 -11.43
C THR A 126 4.93 -25.37 -10.32
N GLY A 127 5.11 -24.76 -9.14
CA GLY A 127 5.93 -25.30 -8.04
C GLY A 127 5.18 -26.13 -7.00
N SER A 128 3.85 -26.00 -6.88
CA SER A 128 3.05 -26.62 -5.82
C SER A 128 1.95 -27.52 -6.40
N ALA A 129 2.14 -28.85 -6.30
CA ALA A 129 1.16 -29.83 -6.79
C ALA A 129 -0.22 -29.66 -6.14
N ARG A 130 -0.27 -29.30 -4.85
CA ARG A 130 -1.51 -29.01 -4.13
C ARG A 130 -2.18 -27.78 -4.74
N PHE A 131 -1.48 -26.65 -4.82
CA PHE A 131 -2.05 -25.40 -5.33
C PHE A 131 -2.50 -25.51 -6.79
N LYS A 132 -1.69 -26.17 -7.64
CA LYS A 132 -2.04 -26.49 -9.02
C LYS A 132 -3.37 -27.22 -9.15
N ARG A 133 -3.61 -28.24 -8.32
CA ARG A 133 -4.87 -28.98 -8.31
C ARG A 133 -6.03 -28.07 -7.94
N LEU A 134 -5.89 -27.29 -6.86
CA LEU A 134 -6.93 -26.40 -6.37
C LEU A 134 -7.33 -25.35 -7.41
N ILE A 135 -6.37 -24.73 -8.09
CA ILE A 135 -6.67 -23.75 -9.15
C ILE A 135 -7.33 -24.41 -10.37
N LYS A 136 -6.85 -25.58 -10.80
CA LYS A 136 -7.44 -26.33 -11.93
C LYS A 136 -8.87 -26.82 -11.66
N GLU A 137 -9.16 -27.19 -10.42
CA GLU A 137 -10.48 -27.64 -9.97
C GLU A 137 -11.36 -26.48 -9.48
N GLU A 138 -10.90 -25.22 -9.64
CA GLU A 138 -11.57 -24.00 -9.18
C GLU A 138 -11.93 -23.98 -7.69
N GLN A 139 -11.18 -24.70 -6.86
CA GLN A 139 -11.31 -24.73 -5.40
C GLN A 139 -10.60 -23.53 -4.76
N TYR A 140 -11.07 -22.32 -5.05
CA TYR A 140 -10.42 -21.08 -4.64
C TYR A 140 -10.40 -20.86 -3.12
N ASP A 141 -11.42 -21.30 -2.39
CA ASP A 141 -11.45 -21.18 -0.92
C ASP A 141 -10.32 -21.98 -0.27
N GLU A 142 -10.09 -23.21 -0.75
CA GLU A 142 -8.98 -24.06 -0.31
C GLU A 142 -7.62 -23.52 -0.79
N ALA A 143 -7.59 -22.79 -1.91
CA ALA A 143 -6.38 -22.13 -2.40
C ALA A 143 -6.00 -20.92 -1.53
N LEU A 144 -6.98 -20.14 -1.07
CA LEU A 144 -6.78 -19.06 -0.09
C LEU A 144 -6.20 -19.62 1.22
N GLU A 145 -6.63 -20.81 1.63
CA GLU A 145 -6.07 -21.48 2.79
C GLU A 145 -4.57 -21.74 2.66
N VAL A 146 -4.07 -22.07 1.45
CA VAL A 146 -2.63 -22.22 1.20
C VAL A 146 -1.91 -20.88 1.41
N ALA A 147 -2.45 -19.78 0.90
CA ALA A 147 -1.89 -18.43 1.10
C ALA A 147 -1.87 -18.06 2.59
N ARG A 148 -3.01 -18.19 3.28
CA ARG A 148 -3.17 -17.88 4.71
C ARG A 148 -2.18 -18.65 5.58
N GLN A 149 -2.06 -19.96 5.36
CA GLN A 149 -1.12 -20.81 6.10
C GLN A 149 0.33 -20.33 5.96
N GLN A 150 0.73 -19.79 4.81
CA GLN A 150 2.09 -19.28 4.66
C GLN A 150 2.34 -18.06 5.53
N VAL A 151 1.39 -17.12 5.56
CA VAL A 151 1.48 -15.91 6.40
C VAL A 151 1.49 -16.26 7.88
N GLU A 152 0.61 -17.18 8.30
CA GLU A 152 0.55 -17.67 9.70
C GLU A 152 1.84 -18.38 10.13
N ASN A 153 2.53 -19.03 9.19
CA ASN A 153 3.81 -19.68 9.43
C ASN A 153 5.02 -18.72 9.24
N GLY A 154 4.78 -17.41 9.15
CA GLY A 154 5.84 -16.39 9.19
C GLY A 154 6.33 -15.89 7.82
N ALA A 155 5.63 -16.20 6.73
CA ALA A 155 5.90 -15.54 5.46
C ALA A 155 5.53 -14.06 5.56
N GLN A 156 6.47 -13.19 5.20
CA GLN A 156 6.31 -11.73 5.23
C GLN A 156 5.90 -11.17 3.88
N ILE A 157 6.02 -11.97 2.82
CA ILE A 157 5.59 -11.70 1.44
C ILE A 157 4.98 -12.99 0.91
N ILE A 158 3.95 -12.92 0.09
CA ILE A 158 3.39 -14.08 -0.61
C ILE A 158 3.66 -13.96 -2.11
N ASP A 159 4.30 -14.97 -2.69
CA ASP A 159 4.53 -15.12 -4.12
C ASP A 159 3.36 -15.83 -4.78
N ILE A 160 2.77 -15.22 -5.81
CA ILE A 160 1.60 -15.76 -6.49
C ILE A 160 1.95 -15.94 -7.95
N ASN A 161 1.99 -17.20 -8.39
CA ASN A 161 2.23 -17.59 -9.78
C ASN A 161 1.06 -18.44 -10.31
N MET A 162 0.50 -18.01 -11.44
CA MET A 162 -0.63 -18.66 -12.13
C MET A 162 -0.25 -19.22 -13.51
N ASP A 163 1.04 -19.28 -13.82
CA ASP A 163 1.53 -19.73 -15.11
C ASP A 163 1.37 -21.25 -15.24
N GLU A 164 0.56 -21.67 -16.19
CA GLU A 164 0.38 -23.07 -16.61
C GLU A 164 -0.25 -23.10 -18.00
N GLY A 165 0.26 -23.93 -18.90
CA GLY A 165 -0.17 -23.93 -20.31
C GLY A 165 -1.65 -24.25 -20.58
N MET A 166 -2.35 -24.84 -19.61
CA MET A 166 -3.78 -25.18 -19.70
C MET A 166 -4.71 -24.18 -19.00
N LEU A 167 -4.16 -23.15 -18.33
CA LEU A 167 -4.92 -22.15 -17.61
C LEU A 167 -4.90 -20.82 -18.34
N ASP A 168 -5.99 -20.06 -18.21
CA ASP A 168 -5.96 -18.62 -18.43
C ASP A 168 -5.29 -17.97 -17.21
N ALA A 169 -3.95 -17.89 -17.26
CA ALA A 169 -3.12 -17.36 -16.17
C ALA A 169 -3.54 -15.94 -15.76
N GLN A 170 -3.94 -15.10 -16.72
CA GLN A 170 -4.36 -13.73 -16.44
C GLN A 170 -5.68 -13.72 -15.68
N ALA A 171 -6.68 -14.49 -16.12
CA ALA A 171 -7.96 -14.59 -15.43
C ALA A 171 -7.83 -15.19 -14.02
N CYS A 172 -7.02 -16.25 -13.87
CA CYS A 172 -6.72 -16.87 -12.58
C CYS A 172 -6.02 -15.89 -11.63
N MET A 173 -5.03 -15.13 -12.12
CA MET A 173 -4.32 -14.12 -11.33
C MET A 173 -5.28 -13.05 -10.80
N VAL A 174 -6.10 -12.47 -11.67
CA VAL A 174 -7.09 -11.45 -11.29
C VAL A 174 -8.08 -11.98 -10.27
N ARG A 175 -8.64 -13.18 -10.52
CA ARG A 175 -9.62 -13.80 -9.61
C ARG A 175 -9.01 -14.07 -8.24
N PHE A 176 -7.84 -14.69 -8.19
CA PHE A 176 -7.21 -15.05 -6.93
C PHE A 176 -6.79 -13.82 -6.11
N LEU A 177 -6.19 -12.80 -6.75
CA LEU A 177 -5.78 -11.59 -6.04
C LEU A 177 -6.97 -10.81 -5.46
N ASN A 178 -8.09 -10.73 -6.19
CA ASN A 178 -9.31 -10.11 -5.68
C ASN A 178 -9.88 -10.86 -4.46
N LEU A 179 -9.75 -12.20 -4.44
CA LEU A 179 -10.13 -13.02 -3.29
C LEU A 179 -9.15 -12.86 -2.12
N CYS A 180 -7.84 -12.77 -2.39
CA CYS A 180 -6.86 -12.46 -1.34
C CYS A 180 -7.13 -11.10 -0.69
N ALA A 181 -7.63 -10.12 -1.47
CA ALA A 181 -7.98 -8.79 -0.95
C ALA A 181 -9.19 -8.80 0.00
N SER A 182 -10.07 -9.81 -0.06
CA SER A 182 -11.16 -9.96 0.90
C SER A 182 -10.77 -10.67 2.20
N GLU A 183 -9.57 -11.25 2.26
CA GLU A 183 -9.03 -11.97 3.42
C GLU A 183 -8.01 -11.10 4.16
N PRO A 184 -8.33 -10.54 5.35
CA PRO A 184 -7.43 -9.63 6.08
C PRO A 184 -6.07 -10.24 6.40
N GLU A 185 -6.03 -11.53 6.77
CA GLU A 185 -4.79 -12.22 7.12
C GLU A 185 -3.84 -12.40 5.93
N ILE A 186 -4.37 -12.51 4.71
CA ILE A 186 -3.53 -12.61 3.50
C ILE A 186 -3.14 -11.21 3.05
N SER A 187 -4.12 -10.30 3.00
CA SER A 187 -3.92 -8.94 2.49
C SER A 187 -3.05 -8.06 3.39
N LYS A 188 -2.77 -8.43 4.65
CA LYS A 188 -1.84 -7.69 5.52
C LYS A 188 -0.42 -7.62 4.95
N VAL A 189 0.07 -8.68 4.31
CA VAL A 189 1.43 -8.74 3.76
C VAL A 189 1.49 -8.32 2.29
N PRO A 190 2.64 -7.81 1.80
CA PRO A 190 2.82 -7.53 0.38
C PRO A 190 2.72 -8.77 -0.49
N ILE A 191 2.21 -8.59 -1.70
CA ILE A 191 2.13 -9.63 -2.73
C ILE A 191 3.27 -9.46 -3.73
N MET A 192 3.94 -10.57 -4.04
CA MET A 192 4.84 -10.71 -5.17
C MET A 192 4.06 -11.36 -6.33
N VAL A 193 3.84 -10.58 -7.39
CA VAL A 193 3.13 -11.02 -8.59
C VAL A 193 4.15 -11.72 -9.49
N ASP A 194 4.02 -13.04 -9.60
CA ASP A 194 4.93 -13.89 -10.35
C ASP A 194 4.32 -14.37 -11.67
N SER A 195 4.97 -14.03 -12.78
CA SER A 195 4.69 -14.61 -14.09
C SER A 195 5.85 -14.38 -15.07
N SER A 196 5.97 -15.27 -16.05
CA SER A 196 6.81 -15.09 -17.24
C SER A 196 6.19 -14.17 -18.29
N LYS A 197 4.90 -13.79 -18.14
CA LYS A 197 4.12 -12.99 -19.08
C LYS A 197 3.79 -11.62 -18.51
N TRP A 198 4.21 -10.57 -19.22
CA TRP A 198 4.00 -9.19 -18.75
C TRP A 198 2.52 -8.84 -18.56
N GLU A 199 1.64 -9.31 -19.45
CA GLU A 199 0.20 -9.06 -19.38
C GLU A 199 -0.44 -9.63 -18.10
N VAL A 200 0.09 -10.73 -17.56
CA VAL A 200 -0.36 -11.33 -16.29
C VAL A 200 0.15 -10.50 -15.12
N ILE A 201 1.43 -10.09 -15.15
CA ILE A 201 2.01 -9.20 -14.13
C ILE A 201 1.21 -7.91 -14.04
N GLU A 202 0.98 -7.26 -15.18
CA GLU A 202 0.28 -5.98 -15.23
C GLU A 202 -1.18 -6.12 -14.77
N ALA A 203 -1.85 -7.21 -15.11
CA ALA A 203 -3.19 -7.49 -14.59
C ALA A 203 -3.18 -7.67 -13.06
N GLY A 204 -2.18 -8.38 -12.52
CA GLY A 204 -2.03 -8.56 -11.08
C GLY A 204 -1.72 -7.25 -10.33
N LEU A 205 -0.85 -6.40 -10.88
CA LEU A 205 -0.54 -5.08 -10.32
C LEU A 205 -1.78 -4.18 -10.23
N LYS A 206 -2.75 -4.32 -11.15
CA LYS A 206 -4.02 -3.58 -11.11
C LYS A 206 -4.99 -4.08 -10.03
N CYS A 207 -4.75 -5.26 -9.46
CA CYS A 207 -5.62 -5.87 -8.45
C CYS A 207 -5.12 -5.67 -7.01
N ILE A 208 -3.83 -5.42 -6.81
CA ILE A 208 -3.26 -5.23 -5.47
C ILE A 208 -3.41 -3.78 -5.00
N GLN A 209 -3.78 -3.61 -3.72
CA GLN A 209 -3.97 -2.29 -3.11
C GLN A 209 -2.64 -1.66 -2.63
N GLY A 210 -1.81 -2.47 -1.97
CA GLY A 210 -0.53 -2.03 -1.42
C GLY A 210 0.61 -2.07 -2.45
N LYS A 211 1.81 -1.68 -2.02
CA LYS A 211 3.01 -1.74 -2.84
C LYS A 211 3.58 -3.15 -2.87
N GLY A 212 3.24 -3.91 -3.92
CA GLY A 212 3.76 -5.24 -4.18
C GLY A 212 5.09 -5.29 -4.91
N ILE A 213 5.47 -6.51 -5.33
CA ILE A 213 6.71 -6.81 -6.06
C ILE A 213 6.36 -7.45 -7.41
N VAL A 214 7.08 -7.08 -8.45
CA VAL A 214 7.09 -7.79 -9.73
C VAL A 214 8.17 -8.86 -9.74
N ASN A 215 7.75 -10.11 -9.96
CA ASN A 215 8.63 -11.25 -10.17
C ASN A 215 8.35 -11.84 -11.57
N SER A 216 9.08 -11.48 -12.61
CA SER A 216 10.27 -10.63 -12.64
C SER A 216 10.39 -9.99 -14.03
N ILE A 217 11.42 -9.15 -14.21
CA ILE A 217 11.85 -8.69 -15.54
C ILE A 217 13.31 -9.08 -15.76
N SER A 218 13.75 -9.09 -17.02
CA SER A 218 15.12 -9.46 -17.40
C SER A 218 15.54 -8.81 -18.72
N LEU A 219 16.80 -8.99 -19.12
CA LEU A 219 17.33 -8.54 -20.41
C LEU A 219 17.17 -9.58 -21.53
N LYS A 220 16.52 -10.72 -21.26
CA LYS A 220 16.32 -11.83 -22.23
C LYS A 220 15.72 -11.39 -23.57
N GLU A 221 14.78 -10.44 -23.55
CA GLU A 221 14.13 -9.87 -24.74
C GLU A 221 14.78 -8.55 -25.21
N GLY A 222 15.97 -8.27 -24.69
CA GLY A 222 16.73 -7.06 -24.99
C GLY A 222 16.40 -5.86 -24.09
N LYS A 223 17.31 -4.88 -24.14
CA LYS A 223 17.25 -3.64 -23.35
C LYS A 223 15.95 -2.85 -23.52
N GLU A 224 15.42 -2.79 -24.74
CA GLU A 224 14.24 -1.97 -25.05
C GLU A 224 13.02 -2.46 -24.29
N LYS A 225 12.78 -3.77 -24.29
CA LYS A 225 11.68 -4.41 -23.55
C LYS A 225 11.87 -4.25 -22.04
N PHE A 226 13.08 -4.47 -21.55
CA PHE A 226 13.42 -4.27 -20.14
C PHE A 226 13.11 -2.85 -19.66
N VAL A 227 13.53 -1.83 -20.42
CA VAL A 227 13.30 -0.42 -20.06
C VAL A 227 11.81 -0.06 -20.14
N GLU A 228 11.08 -0.58 -21.12
CA GLU A 228 9.63 -0.42 -21.22
C GLU A 228 8.93 -0.94 -19.96
N GLN A 229 9.20 -2.19 -19.59
CA GLN A 229 8.60 -2.82 -18.41
C GLN A 229 9.03 -2.09 -17.13
N ALA A 230 10.31 -1.77 -16.95
CA ALA A 230 10.80 -1.03 -15.79
C ALA A 230 10.12 0.34 -15.61
N LYS A 231 9.83 1.06 -16.70
CA LYS A 231 9.06 2.32 -16.65
C LYS A 231 7.63 2.09 -16.21
N LEU A 232 6.98 1.02 -16.66
CA LEU A 232 5.63 0.66 -16.24
C LEU A 232 5.59 0.28 -14.76
N ILE A 233 6.53 -0.55 -14.30
CA ILE A 233 6.65 -0.91 -12.87
C ILE A 233 6.80 0.35 -12.01
N ARG A 234 7.67 1.28 -12.41
CA ARG A 234 7.83 2.58 -11.73
C ARG A 234 6.53 3.38 -11.70
N ARG A 235 5.74 3.33 -12.77
CA ARG A 235 4.43 4.02 -12.85
C ARG A 235 3.39 3.37 -11.94
N TYR A 236 3.36 2.05 -11.83
CA TYR A 236 2.52 1.33 -10.88
C TYR A 236 3.01 1.46 -9.43
N GLY A 237 4.27 1.87 -9.23
CA GLY A 237 4.85 2.09 -7.91
C GLY A 237 5.30 0.80 -7.21
N ALA A 238 5.48 -0.30 -7.94
CA ALA A 238 5.90 -1.59 -7.39
C ALA A 238 7.43 -1.72 -7.23
N ALA A 239 7.86 -2.63 -6.36
CA ALA A 239 9.24 -3.14 -6.35
C ALA A 239 9.43 -4.16 -7.48
N VAL A 240 10.67 -4.56 -7.76
CA VAL A 240 10.98 -5.47 -8.87
C VAL A 240 12.14 -6.39 -8.55
N ILE A 241 11.99 -7.65 -8.91
CA ILE A 241 13.07 -8.61 -9.05
C ILE A 241 13.59 -8.53 -10.49
N VAL A 242 14.88 -8.25 -10.64
CA VAL A 242 15.56 -8.29 -11.93
C VAL A 242 16.36 -9.58 -11.99
N MET A 243 15.96 -10.48 -12.88
CA MET A 243 16.68 -11.74 -13.06
C MET A 243 18.02 -11.46 -13.75
N ALA A 244 19.07 -12.14 -13.30
CA ALA A 244 20.35 -12.20 -13.99
C ALA A 244 20.24 -13.12 -15.23
N PHE A 245 19.42 -12.68 -16.19
CA PHE A 245 19.14 -13.36 -17.44
C PHE A 245 19.15 -12.29 -18.55
N ASP A 246 20.00 -12.48 -19.55
CA ASP A 246 20.12 -11.62 -20.71
C ASP A 246 19.96 -12.40 -22.03
N GLU A 247 20.31 -11.78 -23.16
CA GLU A 247 20.18 -12.38 -24.49
C GLU A 247 21.07 -13.64 -24.68
N VAL A 248 22.11 -13.84 -23.86
CA VAL A 248 22.99 -15.02 -23.94
C VAL A 248 22.57 -16.16 -23.02
N GLY A 249 21.68 -15.91 -22.07
CA GLY A 249 21.13 -16.92 -21.17
C GLY A 249 21.04 -16.46 -19.72
N GLN A 250 20.84 -17.43 -18.84
CA GLN A 250 20.89 -17.20 -17.39
C GLN A 250 22.35 -17.17 -16.93
N ALA A 251 22.70 -16.22 -16.05
CA ALA A 251 24.02 -16.16 -15.44
C ALA A 251 24.31 -17.41 -14.60
N GLU A 252 25.53 -17.95 -14.71
CA GLU A 252 26.07 -19.05 -13.89
C GLU A 252 26.49 -18.60 -12.48
#